data_AF-A0A9Y1BSC4-F1
#
_entry.id   AF-A0A9Y1BSC4-F1
#
_cell.length_a   1.000
_cell.length_b   1.000
_cell.length_c   1.000
_cell.angle_alpha   90.00
_cell.angle_beta   90.00
_cell.angle_gamma   90.00
#
_symmetry.space_group_name_H-M   'P 1'
#
loop_
_entity.id
_entity.type
_entity.pdbx_description
1 polymer ?
#
loop_
_entity_poly.entity_id
_entity_poly.type
_entity_poly.pdbx_seq_one_letter_code
_entity_poly.pdbx_strand_id
1 'polypeptide(L)'
;MLSSKSGSFSDKKSNIKKLLQYKWISLSILVIFSFIFDLILLTKYNLSYGRDGPYYDIQVKNILQTGSTASNDPPFVYYYMVPFVVTFGSFLGIKIAMSLISSLIAVPTFLILNHILEKKHSHSTIFSLLGSFLSVFNWYYLRMIEDFM
;
A
#
# COMPACT_ATOMS: atom_id res chain seq x y z
N MET A 1 17.79 51.02 -19.39
CA MET A 1 18.11 49.62 -19.06
C MET A 1 16.97 49.03 -18.23
N LEU A 2 16.00 48.39 -18.88
CA LEU A 2 14.98 47.59 -18.22
C LEU A 2 15.07 46.20 -18.85
N SER A 3 15.75 45.28 -18.18
CA SER A 3 15.78 43.87 -18.59
C SER A 3 15.77 42.96 -17.37
N SER A 4 14.91 41.95 -17.47
CA SER A 4 14.83 40.72 -16.69
C SER A 4 14.19 40.77 -15.29
N LYS A 5 12.85 40.81 -15.27
CA LYS A 5 12.03 40.20 -14.18
C LYS A 5 11.38 38.86 -14.60
N SER A 6 11.73 38.31 -15.75
CA SER A 6 11.12 37.08 -16.30
C SER A 6 11.71 35.76 -15.80
N GLY A 7 12.89 35.76 -15.16
CA GLY A 7 13.53 34.53 -14.65
C GLY A 7 12.89 33.93 -13.40
N SER A 8 12.29 34.76 -12.54
CA SER A 8 11.83 34.34 -11.20
C SER A 8 10.66 33.33 -11.20
N PHE A 9 9.76 33.41 -12.18
CA PHE A 9 8.53 32.60 -12.17
C PHE A 9 8.74 31.19 -12.75
N SER A 10 9.61 31.07 -13.77
CA SER A 10 9.98 29.79 -14.38
C SER A 10 10.72 28.89 -13.38
N ASP A 11 11.69 29.45 -12.66
CA ASP A 11 12.49 28.73 -11.67
C ASP A 11 11.65 28.25 -10.47
N LYS A 12 10.68 29.06 -10.03
CA LYS A 12 9.76 28.68 -8.95
C LYS A 12 8.85 27.52 -9.34
N LYS A 13 8.34 27.51 -10.58
CA LYS A 13 7.50 26.41 -11.12
C LYS A 13 8.30 25.12 -11.29
N SER A 14 9.57 25.22 -11.68
CA SER A 14 10.52 24.10 -11.75
C SER A 14 10.80 23.47 -10.38
N ASN A 15 11.07 24.29 -9.36
CA ASN A 15 11.33 23.82 -8.00
C ASN A 15 10.10 23.16 -7.36
N ILE A 16 8.88 23.67 -7.61
CA ILE A 16 7.64 23.05 -7.13
C ILE A 16 7.42 21.68 -7.79
N LYS A 17 7.64 21.57 -9.10
CA LYS A 17 7.54 20.27 -9.81
C LYS A 17 8.53 19.25 -9.26
N LYS A 18 9.79 19.65 -9.02
CA LYS A 18 10.80 18.79 -8.40
C LYS A 18 10.37 18.35 -7.00
N LEU A 19 9.91 19.28 -6.17
CA LEU A 19 9.45 18.96 -4.81
C LEU A 19 8.30 17.94 -4.84
N LEU A 20 7.27 18.18 -5.67
CA LEU A 20 6.15 17.25 -5.86
C LEU A 20 6.62 15.88 -6.33
N GLN A 21 7.55 15.84 -7.29
CA GLN A 21 8.13 14.61 -7.80
C GLN A 21 8.84 13.82 -6.69
N TYR A 22 9.66 14.47 -5.86
CA TYR A 22 10.32 13.80 -4.73
C TYR A 22 9.31 13.22 -3.73
N LYS A 23 8.19 13.91 -3.44
CA LYS A 23 7.15 13.37 -2.54
C LYS A 23 6.63 12.01 -3.03
N TRP A 24 6.24 11.94 -4.30
CA TRP A 24 5.68 10.73 -4.90
C TRP A 24 6.71 9.61 -5.04
N ILE A 25 7.96 9.95 -5.36
CA ILE A 25 9.05 8.97 -5.40
C ILE A 25 9.27 8.37 -4.01
N SER A 26 9.38 9.20 -2.97
CA SER A 26 9.55 8.72 -1.59
C SER A 26 8.39 7.85 -1.12
N LEU A 27 7.15 8.24 -1.44
CA LEU A 27 5.98 7.43 -1.12
C LEU A 27 5.98 6.09 -1.87
N SER A 28 6.36 6.09 -3.16
CA SER A 28 6.45 4.87 -3.96
C SER A 28 7.51 3.92 -3.41
N ILE A 29 8.67 4.44 -3.01
CA ILE A 29 9.73 3.66 -2.35
C ILE A 29 9.20 3.05 -1.07
N LEU A 30 8.46 3.81 -0.25
CA LEU A 30 7.87 3.31 0.98
C LEU A 30 6.87 2.18 0.72
N VAL A 31 5.97 2.33 -0.26
CA VAL A 31 4.99 1.29 -0.63
C VAL A 31 5.70 0.03 -1.13
N ILE A 32 6.69 0.17 -2.03
CA ILE A 32 7.47 -0.97 -2.54
C ILE A 32 8.23 -1.65 -1.41
N PHE A 33 8.83 -0.88 -0.50
CA PHE A 33 9.54 -1.43 0.64
C PHE A 33 8.61 -2.19 1.58
N SER A 34 7.46 -1.63 1.93
CA SER A 34 6.42 -2.31 2.72
C SER A 34 5.94 -3.58 2.03
N PHE A 35 5.62 -3.51 0.73
CA PHE A 35 5.18 -4.66 -0.06
C PHE A 35 6.19 -5.81 -0.01
N ILE A 36 7.47 -5.52 -0.25
CA ILE A 36 8.54 -6.53 -0.21
C ILE A 36 8.69 -7.09 1.21
N PHE A 37 8.66 -6.23 2.23
CA PHE A 37 8.76 -6.63 3.62
C PHE A 37 7.62 -7.56 4.03
N ASP A 38 6.38 -7.17 3.74
CA ASP A 38 5.17 -7.95 4.03
C ASP A 38 5.22 -9.28 3.26
N LEU A 39 5.69 -9.28 2.01
CA LEU A 39 5.81 -10.50 1.22
C LEU A 39 6.85 -11.47 1.81
N ILE A 40 8.01 -10.98 2.26
CA ILE A 40 9.02 -11.80 2.94
C ILE A 40 8.45 -12.41 4.22
N LEU A 41 7.70 -11.62 4.98
CA LEU A 41 7.08 -12.06 6.23
C LEU A 41 6.06 -13.18 5.95
N LEU A 42 5.16 -12.96 4.99
CA LEU A 42 4.08 -13.90 4.63
C LEU A 42 4.58 -15.16 3.91
N THR A 43 5.74 -15.12 3.27
CA THR A 43 6.31 -16.28 2.56
C THR A 43 7.23 -17.14 3.43
N LYS A 44 7.32 -16.86 4.73
CA LYS A 44 8.08 -17.68 5.69
C LYS A 44 7.65 -19.15 5.69
N TYR A 45 6.36 -19.41 5.47
CA TYR A 45 5.81 -20.76 5.31
C TYR A 45 5.11 -20.88 3.96
N ASN A 46 5.08 -22.08 3.37
CA ASN A 46 4.44 -22.29 2.07
C ASN A 46 2.91 -22.24 2.12
N LEU A 47 2.33 -22.60 3.26
CA LEU A 47 0.88 -22.59 3.49
C LEU A 47 0.43 -21.21 3.95
N SER A 48 -0.83 -20.86 3.68
CA SER A 48 -1.52 -19.81 4.42
C SER A 48 -1.60 -20.26 5.88
N TYR A 49 -1.04 -19.46 6.79
CA TYR A 49 -1.00 -19.69 8.22
C TYR A 49 -2.08 -18.87 8.93
N GLY A 50 -1.75 -18.26 10.08
CA GLY A 50 -2.59 -17.33 10.82
C GLY A 50 -4.00 -17.83 11.15
N ARG A 51 -4.89 -16.89 11.48
CA ARG A 51 -6.24 -17.23 11.93
C ARG A 51 -7.17 -17.45 10.74
N ASP A 52 -7.07 -16.57 9.77
CA ASP A 52 -8.00 -16.48 8.65
C ASP A 52 -7.38 -16.97 7.33
N GLY A 53 -6.09 -17.29 7.26
CA GLY A 53 -5.43 -17.77 6.05
C GLY A 53 -6.17 -18.87 5.28
N PRO A 54 -6.47 -20.02 5.91
CA PRO A 54 -7.24 -21.09 5.28
C PRO A 54 -8.63 -20.65 4.80
N TYR A 55 -9.22 -19.63 5.45
CA TYR A 55 -10.50 -19.08 5.05
C TYR A 55 -10.38 -18.33 3.71
N TYR A 56 -9.35 -17.50 3.53
CA TYR A 56 -9.09 -16.84 2.23
C TYR A 56 -8.84 -17.86 1.11
N ASP A 57 -8.09 -18.93 1.39
CA ASP A 57 -7.84 -19.99 0.41
C ASP A 57 -9.13 -20.63 -0.10
N ILE A 58 -10.03 -20.99 0.81
CA ILE A 58 -11.32 -21.62 0.49
C ILE A 58 -12.20 -20.65 -0.30
N GLN A 59 -12.24 -19.38 0.11
CA GLN A 59 -13.08 -18.36 -0.53
C GLN A 59 -12.65 -18.12 -1.98
N VAL A 60 -11.34 -17.93 -2.23
CA VAL A 60 -10.83 -17.73 -3.59
C VAL A 60 -11.00 -18.99 -4.43
N LYS A 61 -10.77 -20.17 -3.85
CA LYS A 61 -11.02 -21.45 -4.53
C LYS A 61 -12.49 -21.59 -4.94
N ASN A 62 -13.43 -21.25 -4.06
CA ASN A 62 -14.85 -21.34 -4.37
C ASN A 62 -15.27 -20.36 -5.47
N ILE A 63 -14.69 -19.16 -5.50
CA ILE A 63 -14.91 -18.20 -6.59
C ILE A 63 -14.41 -18.78 -7.91
N LEU A 64 -13.23 -19.39 -7.93
CA LEU A 64 -12.69 -20.01 -9.14
C LEU A 64 -13.52 -21.21 -9.62
N GLN A 65 -14.20 -21.91 -8.73
CA GLN A 65 -15.02 -23.09 -9.04
C GLN A 65 -16.47 -22.75 -9.41
N THR A 66 -17.07 -21.76 -8.76
CA THR A 66 -18.52 -21.49 -8.81
C THR A 66 -18.86 -20.08 -9.26
N GLY A 67 -17.88 -19.18 -9.32
CA GLY A 67 -18.07 -17.74 -9.55
C GLY A 67 -18.46 -16.95 -8.29
N SER A 68 -18.65 -17.61 -7.15
CA SER A 68 -19.16 -17.01 -5.91
C SER A 68 -18.31 -17.37 -4.68
N THR A 69 -18.36 -16.55 -3.62
CA THR A 69 -17.75 -16.87 -2.32
C THR A 69 -18.49 -18.03 -1.65
N ALA A 70 -17.80 -18.81 -0.81
CA ALA A 70 -18.45 -19.88 -0.05
C ALA A 70 -19.23 -19.34 1.16
N SER A 71 -18.90 -18.13 1.61
CA SER A 71 -19.60 -17.40 2.66
C SER A 71 -20.29 -16.13 2.16
N ASN A 72 -21.16 -15.56 3.00
CA ASN A 72 -21.87 -14.30 2.75
C ASN A 72 -21.08 -13.06 3.16
N ASP A 73 -19.80 -13.19 3.50
CA ASP A 73 -18.98 -12.05 3.91
C ASP A 73 -18.76 -11.07 2.75
N PRO A 74 -18.47 -9.79 3.04
CA PRO A 74 -18.20 -8.79 2.01
C PRO A 74 -17.13 -9.28 1.02
N PRO A 75 -17.47 -9.49 -0.27
CA PRO A 75 -16.69 -10.41 -1.08
C PRO A 75 -15.50 -9.76 -1.80
N PHE A 76 -15.36 -8.43 -1.71
CA PHE A 76 -14.45 -7.65 -2.55
C PHE A 76 -12.99 -8.13 -2.44
N VAL A 77 -12.50 -8.41 -1.23
CA VAL A 77 -11.11 -8.82 -1.02
C VAL A 77 -10.79 -10.15 -1.70
N TYR A 78 -11.74 -11.10 -1.70
CA TYR A 78 -11.54 -12.41 -2.32
C TYR A 78 -11.50 -12.30 -3.84
N TYR A 79 -12.40 -11.50 -4.44
CA TYR A 79 -12.37 -11.23 -5.88
C TYR A 79 -11.09 -10.48 -6.30
N TYR A 80 -10.60 -9.56 -5.47
CA TYR A 80 -9.33 -8.89 -5.70
C TYR A 80 -8.15 -9.87 -5.73
N MET A 81 -8.18 -10.94 -4.94
CA MET A 81 -7.11 -11.96 -4.90
C MET A 81 -7.11 -12.91 -6.10
N VAL A 82 -8.26 -13.13 -6.75
CA VAL A 82 -8.41 -14.05 -7.90
C VAL A 82 -7.34 -13.89 -8.98
N PRO A 83 -7.09 -12.70 -9.57
CA PRO A 83 -6.09 -12.56 -10.63
C PRO A 83 -4.67 -12.96 -10.18
N PHE A 84 -4.33 -12.71 -8.92
CA PHE A 84 -3.04 -13.12 -8.36
C PHE A 84 -2.96 -14.63 -8.18
N VAL A 85 -4.02 -15.27 -7.71
CA VAL A 85 -4.08 -16.74 -7.60
C VAL A 85 -3.99 -17.42 -8.95
N VAL A 86 -4.69 -16.89 -9.97
CA VAL A 86 -4.62 -17.42 -11.33
C VAL A 86 -3.20 -17.31 -11.91
N THR A 87 -2.47 -16.24 -11.56
CA THR A 87 -1.14 -15.96 -12.11
C THR A 87 -0.01 -16.67 -11.35
N PHE A 88 -0.08 -16.73 -10.03
CA PHE A 88 1.02 -17.17 -9.14
C PHE A 88 0.70 -18.46 -8.36
N GLY A 89 -0.50 -19.01 -8.50
CA GLY A 89 -0.98 -20.17 -7.74
C GLY A 89 -1.66 -19.80 -6.42
N SER A 90 -2.30 -20.79 -5.78
CA SER A 90 -3.21 -20.59 -4.63
C SER A 90 -2.58 -19.79 -3.48
N PHE A 91 -1.63 -20.37 -2.75
CA PHE A 91 -1.10 -19.74 -1.54
C PHE A 91 -0.24 -18.51 -1.85
N LEU A 92 0.62 -18.59 -2.86
CA LEU A 92 1.52 -17.49 -3.22
C LEU A 92 0.75 -16.29 -3.77
N GLY A 93 -0.27 -16.52 -4.60
CA GLY A 93 -1.12 -15.46 -5.15
C GLY A 93 -1.88 -14.69 -4.07
N ILE A 94 -2.44 -15.39 -3.09
CA ILE A 94 -3.11 -14.76 -1.93
C ILE A 94 -2.13 -13.89 -1.13
N LYS A 95 -0.92 -14.38 -0.88
CA LYS A 95 0.13 -13.62 -0.17
C LYS A 95 0.55 -12.38 -0.92
N ILE A 96 0.81 -12.48 -2.23
CA ILE A 96 1.14 -11.33 -3.07
C ILE A 96 0.02 -10.29 -3.05
N ALA A 97 -1.23 -10.73 -3.21
CA ALA A 97 -2.39 -9.85 -3.17
C ALA A 97 -2.51 -9.14 -1.82
N MET A 98 -2.33 -9.86 -0.71
CA MET A 98 -2.42 -9.30 0.64
C MET A 98 -1.28 -8.33 0.94
N SER A 99 -0.03 -8.67 0.60
CA SER A 99 1.10 -7.75 0.74
C SER A 99 0.87 -6.47 -0.06
N LEU A 100 0.26 -6.56 -1.24
CA LEU A 100 -0.03 -5.39 -2.06
C LEU A 100 -1.12 -4.52 -1.45
N ILE A 101 -2.25 -5.08 -1.02
CA ILE A 101 -3.35 -4.27 -0.48
C ILE A 101 -2.99 -3.65 0.88
N SER A 102 -2.21 -4.35 1.70
CA SER A 102 -1.76 -3.86 3.00
C SER A 102 -0.75 -2.71 2.85
N SER A 103 0.29 -2.87 2.03
CA SER A 103 1.29 -1.83 1.79
C SER A 103 0.70 -0.52 1.22
N LEU A 104 -0.42 -0.60 0.50
CA LEU A 104 -1.13 0.57 -0.01
C LEU A 104 -1.71 1.48 1.09
N ILE A 105 -1.84 1.03 2.34
CA ILE A 105 -2.32 1.88 3.47
C ILE A 105 -1.42 3.10 3.71
N ALA A 106 -0.15 3.03 3.30
CA ALA A 106 0.78 4.15 3.36
C ALA A 106 0.28 5.34 2.50
N VAL A 107 -0.43 5.09 1.40
CA VAL A 107 -0.92 6.13 0.49
C VAL A 107 -2.03 6.99 1.10
N PRO A 108 -3.19 6.45 1.54
CA PRO A 108 -4.22 7.27 2.16
C PRO A 108 -3.71 7.93 3.45
N THR A 109 -2.85 7.25 4.22
CA THR A 109 -2.20 7.86 5.40
C THR A 109 -1.39 9.08 5.02
N PHE A 110 -0.56 9.00 3.98
CA PHE A 110 0.21 10.12 3.47
C PHE A 110 -0.69 11.27 3.03
N LEU A 111 -1.73 10.98 2.25
CA LEU A 111 -2.64 11.99 1.71
C LEU A 111 -3.39 12.73 2.82
N ILE A 112 -3.92 12.00 3.80
CA ILE A 112 -4.64 12.57 4.94
C ILE A 112 -3.71 13.45 5.77
N LEU A 113 -2.53 12.94 6.14
CA LEU A 113 -1.57 13.70 6.94
C LEU A 113 -1.07 14.93 6.19
N ASN A 114 -0.75 14.80 4.91
CA ASN A 114 -0.24 15.91 4.11
C ASN A 114 -1.31 16.98 3.95
N HIS A 115 -2.58 16.60 3.75
CA HIS A 115 -3.70 17.54 3.71
C HIS A 115 -3.89 18.31 5.03
N ILE A 116 -3.78 17.64 6.17
CA ILE A 116 -3.95 18.25 7.49
C ILE A 116 -2.77 19.16 7.83
N LEU A 117 -1.54 18.73 7.53
CA LEU A 117 -0.31 19.40 7.94
C LEU A 117 0.11 20.54 6.99
N GLU A 118 -0.24 20.48 5.69
CA GLU A 118 0.07 21.56 4.74
C GLU A 118 -0.50 22.91 5.18
N LYS A 119 -1.61 22.91 5.92
CA LYS A 119 -2.21 24.14 6.47
C LYS A 119 -1.47 24.71 7.67
N LYS A 120 -0.61 23.92 8.34
CA LYS A 120 -0.01 24.26 9.64
C LYS A 120 1.51 24.38 9.62
N HIS A 121 2.21 23.63 8.78
CA HIS A 121 3.66 23.49 8.85
C HIS A 121 4.34 23.50 7.48
N SER A 122 5.48 24.19 7.38
CA SER A 122 6.31 24.22 6.17
C SER A 122 6.95 22.87 5.80
N HIS A 123 7.02 21.92 6.75
CA HIS A 123 7.62 20.59 6.57
C HIS A 123 6.59 19.45 6.54
N SER A 124 5.33 19.75 6.18
CA SER A 124 4.20 18.81 6.18
C SER A 124 4.50 17.45 5.52
N THR A 125 5.27 17.47 4.43
CA THR A 125 5.61 16.26 3.66
C THR A 125 6.47 15.27 4.44
N ILE A 126 7.48 15.74 5.17
CA ILE A 126 8.38 14.86 5.94
C ILE A 126 7.59 14.17 7.04
N PHE A 127 6.78 14.93 7.78
CA PHE A 127 5.92 14.39 8.83
C PHE A 127 4.87 13.42 8.28
N SER A 128 4.34 13.68 7.09
CA SER A 128 3.37 12.78 6.44
C SER A 128 4.02 11.48 5.98
N LEU A 129 5.22 11.54 5.42
CA LEU A 129 6.00 10.34 5.07
C LEU A 129 6.35 9.53 6.32
N LEU A 130 6.76 10.18 7.40
CA LEU A 130 7.05 9.53 8.67
C LEU A 130 5.80 8.87 9.27
N GLY A 131 4.66 9.56 9.27
CA GLY A 131 3.41 8.96 9.74
C GLY A 131 2.95 7.78 8.88
N SER A 132 3.16 7.86 7.56
CA SER A 132 2.88 6.75 6.64
C SER A 132 3.80 5.56 6.92
N PHE A 133 5.09 5.80 7.15
CA PHE A 133 6.04 4.76 7.56
C PHE A 133 5.61 4.09 8.86
N LEU A 134 5.25 4.86 9.90
CA LEU A 134 4.76 4.32 11.16
C LEU A 134 3.44 3.55 11.02
N SER A 135 2.61 3.88 10.02
CA SER A 135 1.36 3.14 9.78
C SER A 135 1.58 1.73 9.24
N VAL A 136 2.64 1.50 8.46
CA VAL A 136 3.01 0.18 7.92
C VAL A 136 4.06 -0.55 8.78
N PHE A 137 4.67 0.12 9.77
CA PHE A 137 5.63 -0.48 10.70
C PHE A 137 5.19 -0.37 12.16
N ASN A 138 3.90 -0.51 12.43
CA ASN A 138 3.40 -0.68 13.80
C ASN A 138 3.00 -2.13 14.08
N TRP A 139 3.01 -2.48 15.36
CA TRP A 139 2.69 -3.83 15.82
C TRP A 139 1.29 -4.30 15.40
N TYR A 140 0.29 -3.42 15.44
CA TYR A 140 -1.09 -3.77 15.09
C TYR A 140 -1.24 -4.09 13.61
N TYR A 141 -0.54 -3.36 12.74
CA TYR A 141 -0.49 -3.61 11.30
C TYR A 141 0.13 -4.98 11.00
N LEU A 142 1.32 -5.26 11.57
CA LEU A 142 2.01 -6.53 11.36
C LEU A 142 1.18 -7.71 11.86
N ARG A 143 0.56 -7.56 13.04
CA ARG A 143 -0.32 -8.58 13.59
C ARG A 143 -1.56 -8.80 12.73
N MET A 144 -2.17 -7.74 12.22
CA MET A 144 -3.33 -7.84 11.34
C MET A 144 -3.00 -8.60 10.05
N ILE A 145 -1.84 -8.33 9.43
CA ILE A 145 -1.41 -9.05 8.22
C ILE A 145 -1.18 -10.54 8.52
N GLU A 146 -0.53 -10.86 9.64
CA GLU A 146 -0.31 -12.24 10.05
C GLU A 146 -1.62 -12.97 10.36
N ASP A 147 -2.60 -12.30 10.98
CA ASP A 147 -3.89 -12.91 11.29
C ASP A 147 -4.72 -13.18 10.02
N PHE A 148 -4.56 -12.36 8.97
CA PHE A 148 -5.24 -12.55 7.67
C PHE A 148 -4.60 -13.61 6.79
N MET A 149 -3.31 -13.88 6.96
CA MET A 149 -2.65 -14.99 6.28
C MET A 149 -2.79 -16.28 7.01
#